data_AF-A0ABD5YZ25-F1
#
_entry.id   AF-A0ABD5YZ25-F1
#
_cell.length_a   1.000
_cell.length_b   1.000
_cell.length_c   1.000
_cell.angle_alpha   90.00
_cell.angle_beta   90.00
_cell.angle_gamma   90.00
#
_symmetry.space_group_name_H-M   'P 1'
#
loop_
_entity.id
_entity.type
_entity.pdbx_description
1 polymer ?
#
loop_
_entity_poly.entity_id
_entity_poly.type
_entity_poly.pdbx_seq_one_letter_code
_entity_poly.pdbx_strand_id
1 'polypeptide(L)'
;MPKSSVPSLFQHFSGRFGSSSGPLPQPIARVSEYGLYGLLTGCVLMGTAFLTNPIPDPSFPWATLPASFRVLYTQPRIEHWPVTYTVGLWMIVFTLPLVLLHAYQRYGPDSRCAASWWLTGVPVVTMMVFTTYCRFFWPKLNPATWNAPSYTLVCWAYCSSYIPFWSDLAYAVALVGIGMVSLAYRDSPWTTYGLAAWGILAFPLGIPALCDAYRRYTAKKQTTTT
;
A
#
# COMPACT_ATOMS: atom_id res chain seq x y z
N MET A 1 -12.17 -53.26 -38.20
CA MET A 1 -11.74 -51.89 -38.60
C MET A 1 -11.28 -51.14 -37.36
N PRO A 2 -10.20 -50.34 -37.46
CA PRO A 2 -9.31 -50.04 -36.34
C PRO A 2 -9.70 -48.77 -35.56
N LYS A 3 -9.32 -48.76 -34.28
CA LYS A 3 -9.36 -47.62 -33.36
C LYS A 3 -8.41 -46.52 -33.84
N SER A 4 -8.92 -45.33 -34.14
CA SER A 4 -8.11 -44.15 -34.39
C SER A 4 -7.76 -43.47 -33.07
N SER A 5 -6.59 -43.82 -32.55
CA SER A 5 -5.90 -43.11 -31.47
C SER A 5 -5.43 -41.75 -31.98
N VAL A 6 -5.97 -40.66 -31.43
CA VAL A 6 -5.42 -39.32 -31.65
C VAL A 6 -4.16 -39.17 -30.78
N PRO A 7 -3.00 -38.77 -31.32
CA PRO A 7 -1.77 -38.65 -30.54
C PRO A 7 -1.84 -37.49 -29.53
N SER A 8 -1.50 -37.80 -28.28
CA SER A 8 -1.34 -36.90 -27.13
C SER A 8 -0.09 -36.01 -27.24
N LEU A 9 0.07 -35.28 -28.34
CA LEU A 9 1.31 -34.54 -28.63
C LEU A 9 1.23 -33.04 -28.31
N PHE A 10 0.20 -32.61 -27.58
CA PHE A 10 0.07 -31.23 -27.05
C PHE A 10 0.07 -31.14 -25.53
N GLN A 11 0.38 -32.23 -24.82
CA GLN A 11 0.46 -32.23 -23.34
C GLN A 11 1.90 -32.15 -22.80
N HIS A 12 2.92 -32.07 -23.66
CA HIS A 12 4.32 -32.21 -23.23
C HIS A 12 5.15 -30.93 -23.18
N PHE A 13 4.53 -29.74 -23.27
CA PHE A 13 5.21 -28.44 -23.11
C PHE A 13 4.66 -27.55 -21.98
N SER A 14 3.81 -28.11 -21.11
CA SER A 14 3.24 -27.38 -19.95
C SER A 14 4.00 -27.64 -18.64
N GLY A 15 5.11 -28.38 -18.69
CA GLY A 15 5.83 -28.86 -17.51
C GLY A 15 7.27 -28.35 -17.42
N ARG A 16 7.50 -27.04 -17.25
CA ARG A 16 8.78 -26.52 -16.69
C ARG A 16 8.84 -25.04 -16.28
N PHE A 17 7.72 -24.39 -15.98
CA PHE A 17 7.75 -23.13 -15.23
C PHE A 17 6.99 -23.33 -13.93
N GLY A 18 7.72 -23.61 -12.85
CA GLY A 18 7.15 -23.69 -11.51
C GLY A 18 6.43 -22.38 -11.17
N SER A 19 5.11 -22.45 -11.07
CA SER A 19 4.19 -21.35 -10.78
C SER A 19 4.34 -20.88 -9.33
N SER A 20 5.44 -20.20 -9.00
CA SER A 20 5.52 -19.44 -7.73
C SER A 20 4.73 -18.13 -7.77
N SER A 21 3.93 -17.92 -8.82
CA SER A 21 2.96 -16.83 -8.94
C SER A 21 1.57 -17.19 -8.40
N GLY A 22 1.44 -18.26 -7.59
CA GLY A 22 0.16 -18.71 -7.05
C GLY A 22 -0.60 -17.63 -6.26
N PRO A 23 -1.94 -17.76 -6.14
CA PRO A 23 -2.79 -16.77 -5.47
C PRO A 23 -2.32 -16.46 -4.04
N LEU A 24 -2.68 -15.29 -3.52
CA LEU A 24 -2.37 -14.93 -2.13
C LEU A 24 -2.93 -15.99 -1.16
N PRO A 25 -2.27 -16.23 -0.02
CA PRO A 25 -2.81 -17.09 1.02
C PRO A 25 -4.23 -16.65 1.40
N GLN A 26 -5.16 -17.61 1.47
CA GLN A 26 -6.58 -17.38 1.79
C GLN A 26 -6.85 -16.38 2.93
N PRO A 27 -6.15 -16.38 4.09
CA PRO A 27 -6.41 -15.39 5.13
C PRO A 27 -6.05 -13.97 4.68
N ILE A 28 -4.94 -13.79 3.95
CA ILE A 28 -4.51 -12.48 3.43
C ILE A 28 -5.49 -12.02 2.34
N ALA A 29 -5.96 -12.94 1.50
CA ALA A 29 -6.95 -12.64 0.48
C ALA A 29 -8.23 -12.08 1.09
N ARG A 30 -8.78 -12.78 2.08
CA ARG A 30 -9.98 -12.36 2.81
C ARG A 30 -9.81 -11.01 3.51
N VAL A 31 -8.67 -10.78 4.17
CA VAL A 31 -8.41 -9.50 4.85
C VAL A 31 -8.31 -8.33 3.86
N SER A 32 -7.76 -8.57 2.67
CA SER A 32 -7.60 -7.50 1.66
C SER A 32 -8.93 -6.94 1.16
N GLU A 33 -10.00 -7.73 1.13
CA GLU A 33 -11.35 -7.28 0.73
C GLU A 33 -11.87 -6.18 1.66
N TYR A 34 -11.56 -6.25 2.95
CA TYR A 34 -11.88 -5.21 3.92
C TYR A 34 -11.12 -3.90 3.69
N GLY A 35 -10.01 -3.93 2.93
CA GLY A 35 -9.29 -2.73 2.53
C GLY A 35 -10.16 -1.76 1.73
N LEU A 36 -10.96 -2.27 0.79
CA LEU A 36 -11.82 -1.42 -0.04
C LEU A 36 -12.98 -0.82 0.77
N TYR A 37 -13.64 -1.63 1.61
CA TYR A 37 -14.67 -1.11 2.54
C TYR A 37 -14.08 -0.08 3.50
N GLY A 38 -12.86 -0.34 3.95
CA GLY A 38 -12.02 0.58 4.72
C GLY A 38 -11.87 1.94 4.07
N LEU A 39 -11.33 1.94 2.85
CA LEU A 39 -11.11 3.14 2.04
C LEU A 39 -12.42 3.92 1.80
N LEU A 40 -13.49 3.23 1.39
CA LEU A 40 -14.79 3.85 1.12
C LEU A 40 -15.37 4.51 2.38
N THR A 41 -15.33 3.81 3.51
CA THR A 41 -15.79 4.35 4.79
C THR A 41 -14.95 5.57 5.19
N GLY A 42 -13.63 5.51 4.99
CA GLY A 42 -12.75 6.65 5.24
C GLY A 42 -13.11 7.88 4.41
N CYS A 43 -13.38 7.71 3.12
CA CYS A 43 -13.86 8.77 2.24
C CYS A 43 -15.20 9.37 2.70
N VAL A 44 -16.16 8.53 3.10
CA VAL A 44 -17.46 8.98 3.63
C VAL A 44 -17.30 9.78 4.91
N LEU A 45 -16.45 9.32 5.84
CA LEU A 45 -16.16 10.03 7.08
C LEU A 45 -15.49 11.38 6.82
N MET A 46 -14.49 11.43 5.94
CA MET A 46 -13.87 12.70 5.54
C MET A 46 -14.88 13.64 4.88
N GLY A 47 -15.73 13.13 3.97
CA GLY A 47 -16.80 13.92 3.34
C GLY A 47 -17.81 14.47 4.35
N THR A 48 -18.13 13.70 5.39
CA THR A 48 -19.01 14.16 6.49
C THR A 48 -18.43 15.37 7.21
N ALA A 49 -17.10 15.46 7.35
CA ALA A 49 -16.46 16.61 7.96
C ALA A 49 -16.69 17.92 7.18
N PHE A 50 -16.83 17.86 5.85
CA PHE A 50 -17.18 19.02 5.01
C PHE A 50 -18.60 19.52 5.27
N LEU A 51 -19.54 18.62 5.55
CA LEU A 51 -20.93 19.00 5.84
C LEU A 51 -21.06 19.71 7.19
N THR A 52 -20.23 19.36 8.17
CA THR A 52 -20.36 19.86 9.55
C THR A 52 -19.40 20.99 9.89
N ASN A 53 -18.30 21.17 9.16
CA ASN A 53 -17.27 22.16 9.52
C ASN A 53 -17.02 23.16 8.38
N PRO A 54 -16.87 24.46 8.69
CA PRO A 54 -16.45 25.44 7.70
C PRO A 54 -15.04 25.15 7.17
N ILE A 55 -14.15 24.60 7.99
CA ILE A 55 -12.77 24.29 7.59
C ILE A 55 -12.46 22.88 8.10
N PRO A 56 -12.70 21.84 7.28
CA PRO A 56 -12.42 20.45 7.66
C PRO A 56 -10.92 20.20 7.80
N ASP A 57 -10.12 20.72 6.87
CA ASP A 57 -8.66 20.63 6.90
C ASP A 57 -8.04 22.02 6.89
N PRO A 58 -7.42 22.47 8.00
CA PRO A 58 -6.76 23.77 8.06
C PRO A 58 -5.57 23.90 7.10
N SER A 59 -5.02 22.78 6.59
CA SER A 59 -3.97 22.79 5.57
C SER A 59 -4.49 23.33 4.24
N PHE A 60 -5.79 23.17 3.98
CA PHE A 60 -6.47 23.58 2.76
C PHE A 60 -7.74 24.37 3.11
N PRO A 61 -7.61 25.60 3.67
CA PRO A 61 -8.77 26.35 4.14
C PRO A 61 -9.73 26.76 3.02
N TRP A 62 -9.27 26.70 1.77
CA TRP A 62 -10.07 26.92 0.57
C TRP A 62 -11.00 25.73 0.24
N ALA A 63 -10.72 24.53 0.75
CA ALA A 63 -11.53 23.34 0.52
C ALA A 63 -12.69 23.31 1.51
N THR A 64 -13.74 24.09 1.24
CA THR A 64 -14.93 24.22 2.08
C THR A 64 -16.23 24.16 1.28
N LEU A 65 -17.32 23.80 1.94
CA LEU A 65 -18.67 23.87 1.37
C LEU A 65 -19.35 25.22 1.67
N PRO A 66 -20.15 25.75 0.74
CA PRO A 66 -20.98 26.92 1.00
C PRO A 66 -21.87 26.71 2.22
N ALA A 67 -22.17 27.79 2.94
CA ALA A 67 -22.95 27.72 4.18
C ALA A 67 -24.32 27.04 3.99
N SER A 68 -24.94 27.18 2.82
CA SER A 68 -26.23 26.56 2.47
C SER A 68 -26.19 25.04 2.38
N PHE A 69 -25.03 24.43 2.14
CA PHE A 69 -24.84 22.97 2.07
C PHE A 69 -24.32 22.38 3.39
N ARG A 70 -24.07 23.22 4.39
CA ARG A 70 -23.58 22.79 5.70
C ARG A 70 -24.73 22.57 6.67
N VAL A 71 -24.57 21.58 7.53
CA VAL A 71 -25.49 21.35 8.65
C VAL A 71 -25.14 22.29 9.80
N LEU A 72 -26.14 22.70 10.58
CA LEU A 72 -25.99 23.58 11.75
C LEU A 72 -25.41 22.84 12.97
N TYR A 73 -24.40 22.01 12.74
CA TYR A 73 -23.72 21.23 13.77
C TYR A 73 -22.23 21.18 13.47
N THR A 74 -21.41 21.62 14.42
CA THR A 74 -19.95 21.58 14.33
C THR A 74 -19.41 20.43 15.17
N GLN A 75 -18.65 19.54 14.54
CA GLN A 75 -18.06 18.39 15.24
C GLN A 75 -16.94 18.82 16.20
N PRO A 76 -16.71 18.05 17.29
CA PRO A 76 -15.48 18.16 18.05
C PRO A 76 -14.25 17.88 17.18
N ARG A 77 -13.08 18.37 17.63
CA ARG A 77 -11.79 18.22 16.94
C ARG A 77 -10.81 17.41 17.77
N ILE A 78 -9.96 16.65 17.07
CA ILE A 78 -8.74 16.05 17.62
C ILE A 78 -7.58 16.86 17.05
N GLU A 79 -6.93 17.64 17.91
CA GLU A 79 -5.95 18.64 17.51
C GLU A 79 -6.56 19.59 16.45
N HIS A 80 -6.04 19.56 15.22
CA HIS A 80 -6.43 20.48 14.16
C HIS A 80 -7.70 20.08 13.41
N TRP A 81 -8.06 18.79 13.40
CA TRP A 81 -9.07 18.25 12.49
C TRP A 81 -10.34 17.78 13.21
N PRO A 82 -11.53 17.87 12.56
CA PRO A 82 -12.75 17.22 13.04
C PRO A 82 -12.54 15.72 13.27
N VAL A 83 -13.25 15.15 14.26
CA VAL A 83 -13.13 13.72 14.59
C VAL A 83 -13.36 12.82 13.37
N THR A 84 -14.42 13.07 12.60
CA THR A 84 -14.69 12.25 11.39
C THR A 84 -13.60 12.38 10.33
N TYR A 85 -13.03 13.56 10.15
CA TYR A 85 -11.90 13.75 9.23
C TYR A 85 -10.67 12.97 9.68
N THR A 86 -10.34 13.07 10.97
CA THR A 86 -9.22 12.33 11.59
C THR A 86 -9.38 10.84 11.39
N VAL A 87 -10.50 10.27 11.84
CA VAL A 87 -10.75 8.82 11.76
C VAL A 87 -10.78 8.37 10.31
N GLY A 88 -11.44 9.14 9.44
CA GLY A 88 -11.50 8.83 8.01
C GLY A 88 -10.12 8.78 7.37
N LEU A 89 -9.28 9.79 7.62
CA LEU A 89 -7.94 9.87 7.04
C LEU A 89 -7.02 8.74 7.54
N TRP A 90 -7.04 8.41 8.83
CA TRP A 90 -6.32 7.24 9.36
C TRP A 90 -6.81 5.94 8.74
N MET A 91 -8.12 5.79 8.55
CA MET A 91 -8.71 4.62 7.93
C MET A 91 -8.23 4.46 6.48
N ILE A 92 -8.20 5.53 5.69
CA ILE A 92 -7.64 5.51 4.33
C ILE A 92 -6.17 5.07 4.35
N VAL A 93 -5.36 5.67 5.22
CA VAL A 93 -3.91 5.42 5.29
C VAL A 93 -3.60 3.97 5.66
N PHE A 94 -4.27 3.42 6.68
CA PHE A 94 -4.04 2.04 7.11
C PHE A 94 -4.66 0.99 6.18
N THR A 95 -5.67 1.35 5.40
CA THR A 95 -6.33 0.42 4.47
C THR A 95 -5.67 0.41 3.10
N LEU A 96 -4.90 1.43 2.73
CA LEU A 96 -4.20 1.49 1.45
C LEU A 96 -3.36 0.23 1.13
N PRO A 97 -2.54 -0.33 2.04
CA PRO A 97 -1.77 -1.54 1.75
C PRO A 97 -2.69 -2.74 1.43
N LEU A 98 -3.86 -2.82 2.07
CA LEU A 98 -4.86 -3.85 1.81
C LEU A 98 -5.55 -3.64 0.46
N VAL A 99 -5.82 -2.38 0.09
CA VAL A 99 -6.34 -2.04 -1.26
C VAL A 99 -5.35 -2.45 -2.34
N LEU A 100 -4.04 -2.23 -2.13
CA LEU A 100 -3.00 -2.69 -3.07
C LEU A 100 -2.98 -4.22 -3.19
N LEU A 101 -3.12 -4.94 -2.08
CA LEU A 101 -3.25 -6.40 -2.09
C LEU A 101 -4.52 -6.88 -2.82
N HIS A 102 -5.64 -6.19 -2.61
CA HIS A 102 -6.90 -6.52 -3.27
C HIS A 102 -6.82 -6.25 -4.78
N ALA A 103 -6.22 -5.12 -5.18
CA ALA A 103 -5.95 -4.81 -6.58
C ALA A 103 -5.03 -5.86 -7.22
N TYR A 104 -4.00 -6.31 -6.51
CA TYR A 104 -3.16 -7.42 -6.97
C TYR A 104 -3.95 -8.72 -7.13
N GLN A 105 -4.92 -9.05 -6.30
CA GLN A 105 -5.71 -10.29 -6.50
C GLN A 105 -6.56 -10.22 -7.76
N ARG A 106 -7.07 -9.04 -8.07
CA ARG A 106 -8.01 -8.85 -9.17
C ARG A 106 -7.31 -8.64 -10.52
N TYR A 107 -6.17 -7.96 -10.51
CA TYR A 107 -5.45 -7.55 -11.72
C TYR A 107 -4.01 -8.10 -11.78
N GLY A 108 -3.64 -8.93 -10.80
CA GLY A 108 -2.31 -9.47 -10.65
C GLY A 108 -1.93 -10.36 -11.83
N PRO A 109 -0.73 -10.17 -12.39
CA PRO A 109 -0.24 -10.95 -13.51
C PRO A 109 0.28 -12.32 -13.07
N ASP A 110 0.26 -13.28 -13.99
CA ASP A 110 0.73 -14.66 -13.77
C ASP A 110 2.26 -14.78 -13.71
N SER A 111 3.02 -13.74 -14.07
CA SER A 111 4.49 -13.78 -14.05
C SER A 111 5.08 -13.27 -12.73
N ARG A 112 6.18 -13.90 -12.28
CA ARG A 112 6.85 -13.55 -11.02
C ARG A 112 7.38 -12.11 -11.00
N CYS A 113 7.96 -11.68 -12.12
CA CYS A 113 8.49 -10.33 -12.28
C CYS A 113 7.39 -9.28 -12.09
N ALA A 114 6.26 -9.49 -12.78
CA ALA A 114 5.15 -8.56 -12.70
C ALA A 114 4.44 -8.64 -11.35
N ALA A 115 4.44 -9.80 -10.67
CA ALA A 115 3.99 -9.90 -9.28
C ALA A 115 4.83 -9.05 -8.32
N SER A 116 6.16 -9.02 -8.43
CA SER A 116 7.01 -8.15 -7.61
C SER A 116 6.86 -6.67 -7.94
N TRP A 117 6.58 -6.34 -9.20
CA TRP A 117 6.19 -4.97 -9.54
C TRP A 117 4.92 -4.56 -8.80
N TRP A 118 3.88 -5.37 -8.80
CA TRP A 118 2.63 -5.08 -8.08
C TRP A 118 2.82 -5.03 -6.55
N LEU A 119 3.53 -6.00 -6.00
CA LEU A 119 3.67 -6.16 -4.55
C LEU A 119 4.78 -5.32 -3.93
N THR A 120 5.66 -4.72 -4.72
CA THR A 120 6.77 -3.91 -4.18
C THR A 120 6.98 -2.65 -5.00
N GLY A 121 7.02 -2.74 -6.32
CA GLY A 121 7.17 -1.57 -7.20
C GLY A 121 6.08 -0.52 -6.99
N VAL A 122 4.81 -0.92 -7.00
CA VAL A 122 3.67 -0.01 -6.76
C VAL A 122 3.75 0.64 -5.37
N PRO A 123 3.92 -0.11 -4.26
CA PRO A 123 4.21 0.48 -2.95
C PRO A 123 5.41 1.45 -2.91
N VAL A 124 6.52 1.15 -3.59
CA VAL A 124 7.70 2.02 -3.66
C VAL A 124 7.38 3.35 -4.37
N VAL A 125 6.69 3.28 -5.52
CA VAL A 125 6.26 4.48 -6.25
C VAL A 125 5.29 5.29 -5.40
N THR A 126 4.36 4.61 -4.72
CA THR A 126 3.39 5.24 -3.81
C THR A 126 4.11 5.99 -2.68
N MET A 127 5.11 5.36 -2.07
CA MET A 127 5.95 5.98 -1.05
C MET A 127 6.64 7.24 -1.58
N MET A 128 7.30 7.14 -2.75
CA MET A 128 7.98 8.28 -3.37
C MET A 128 7.02 9.45 -3.61
N VAL A 129 5.89 9.19 -4.26
CA VAL A 129 4.90 10.22 -4.59
C VAL A 129 4.39 10.91 -3.33
N PHE A 130 4.04 10.15 -2.29
CA PHE A 130 3.54 10.73 -1.06
C PHE A 130 4.62 11.47 -0.26
N THR A 131 5.84 10.94 -0.18
CA THR A 131 6.96 11.66 0.45
C THR A 131 7.24 12.99 -0.26
N THR A 132 7.25 12.99 -1.60
CA THR A 132 7.43 14.21 -2.40
C THR A 132 6.29 15.20 -2.21
N TYR A 133 5.05 14.71 -2.24
CA TYR A 133 3.87 15.53 -2.02
C TYR A 133 3.89 16.19 -0.64
N CYS A 134 4.11 15.42 0.42
CA CYS A 134 4.17 15.93 1.79
C CYS A 134 5.31 16.93 2.00
N ARG A 135 6.48 16.69 1.39
CA ARG A 135 7.63 17.59 1.55
C ARG A 135 7.41 18.94 0.88
N PHE A 136 6.99 18.95 -0.38
CA PHE A 136 7.03 20.17 -1.19
C PHE A 136 5.68 20.86 -1.31
N PHE A 137 4.57 20.12 -1.28
CA PHE A 137 3.26 20.67 -1.64
C PHE A 137 2.29 20.76 -0.46
N TRP A 138 2.39 19.87 0.53
CA TRP A 138 1.49 19.89 1.69
C TRP A 138 1.78 21.09 2.61
N PRO A 139 0.80 21.97 2.89
CA PRO A 139 0.96 23.06 3.85
C PRO A 139 1.10 22.53 5.28
N LYS A 140 2.14 22.96 6.00
CA LYS A 140 2.48 22.43 7.32
C LYS A 140 1.69 23.18 8.39
N LEU A 141 1.02 22.44 9.27
CA LEU A 141 0.25 23.01 10.37
C LEU A 141 1.20 23.47 11.48
N ASN A 142 0.81 24.49 12.24
CA ASN A 142 1.61 24.93 13.39
C ASN A 142 0.68 25.07 14.61
N PRO A 143 0.94 24.35 15.73
CA PRO A 143 2.04 23.40 15.95
C PRO A 143 1.93 22.11 15.13
N ALA A 144 3.07 21.41 15.00
CA ALA A 144 3.11 20.07 14.44
C ALA A 144 2.21 19.11 15.24
N THR A 145 1.71 18.09 14.56
CA THR A 145 0.60 17.27 15.02
C THR A 145 0.94 15.79 14.92
N TRP A 146 0.71 15.07 16.01
CA TRP A 146 0.93 13.62 16.05
C TRP A 146 -0.15 12.85 15.29
N ASN A 147 -1.26 13.54 15.04
CA ASN A 147 -2.44 13.01 14.39
C ASN A 147 -2.39 13.15 12.86
N ALA A 148 -1.32 13.71 12.27
CA ALA A 148 -1.11 13.68 10.81
C ALA A 148 -0.78 12.25 10.36
N PRO A 149 -1.72 11.50 9.76
CA PRO A 149 -1.43 10.14 9.38
C PRO A 149 -0.52 10.12 8.16
N SER A 150 0.25 9.06 8.02
CA SER A 150 1.07 8.87 6.83
C SER A 150 1.26 7.39 6.52
N TYR A 151 1.60 7.11 5.28
CA TYR A 151 1.63 5.75 4.75
C TYR A 151 2.81 4.91 5.24
N THR A 152 3.83 5.52 5.87
CA THR A 152 4.93 4.80 6.53
C THR A 152 5.28 5.42 7.87
N LEU A 153 5.84 4.65 8.81
CA LEU A 153 6.27 5.19 10.11
C LEU A 153 7.30 6.32 9.97
N VAL A 154 8.21 6.21 8.99
CA VAL A 154 9.20 7.28 8.71
C VAL A 154 8.55 8.54 8.14
N CYS A 155 7.55 8.41 7.25
CA CYS A 155 6.79 9.56 6.78
C CYS A 155 5.99 10.20 7.92
N TRP A 156 5.55 9.41 8.90
CA TRP A 156 4.74 9.90 10.01
C TRP A 156 5.61 10.74 10.94
N ALA A 157 6.85 10.30 11.20
CA ALA A 157 7.83 11.08 11.94
C ALA A 157 8.13 12.44 11.28
N TYR A 158 8.14 12.49 9.94
CA TYR A 158 8.22 13.77 9.23
C TYR A 158 6.97 14.62 9.45
N CYS A 159 5.77 14.04 9.31
CA CYS A 159 4.52 14.79 9.46
C CYS A 159 4.27 15.28 10.88
N SER A 160 4.80 14.58 11.90
CA SER A 160 4.63 14.93 13.32
C SER A 160 5.67 15.91 13.86
N SER A 161 6.78 16.13 13.15
CA SER A 161 7.87 17.01 13.60
C SER A 161 8.30 18.07 12.59
N TYR A 162 7.98 17.88 11.30
CA TYR A 162 8.48 18.64 10.16
C TYR A 162 10.01 18.71 10.03
N ILE A 163 10.75 17.85 10.72
CA ILE A 163 12.22 17.80 10.63
C ILE A 163 12.62 17.13 9.30
N PRO A 164 13.36 17.83 8.40
CA PRO A 164 13.69 17.33 7.06
C PRO A 164 14.38 15.97 7.04
N PHE A 165 15.18 15.66 8.07
CA PHE A 165 15.85 14.37 8.26
C PHE A 165 14.91 13.16 8.04
N TRP A 166 13.68 13.22 8.56
CA TRP A 166 12.73 12.12 8.39
C TRP A 166 12.27 11.95 6.94
N SER A 167 12.09 13.06 6.22
CA SER A 167 11.75 12.99 4.80
C SER A 167 12.93 12.51 3.93
N ASP A 168 14.17 12.87 4.27
CA ASP A 168 15.38 12.34 3.62
C ASP A 168 15.50 10.83 3.88
N LEU A 169 15.22 10.39 5.11
CA LEU A 169 15.20 8.97 5.45
C LEU A 169 14.08 8.22 4.71
N ALA A 170 12.91 8.83 4.51
CA ALA A 170 11.85 8.23 3.70
C ALA A 170 12.30 8.04 2.24
N TYR A 171 12.99 9.02 1.63
CA TYR A 171 13.59 8.83 0.31
C TYR A 171 14.63 7.72 0.30
N ALA A 172 15.48 7.61 1.33
CA ALA A 172 16.46 6.53 1.43
C ALA A 172 15.77 5.15 1.48
N VAL A 173 14.71 5.01 2.28
CA VAL A 173 13.91 3.76 2.33
C VAL A 173 13.28 3.46 0.98
N ALA A 174 12.78 4.47 0.26
CA ALA A 174 12.23 4.28 -1.08
C ALA A 174 13.31 3.86 -2.10
N LEU A 175 14.51 4.44 -2.06
CA LEU A 175 15.66 4.05 -2.90
C LEU A 175 16.07 2.59 -2.64
N VAL A 176 16.10 2.15 -1.39
CA VAL A 176 16.30 0.73 -1.05
C VAL A 176 15.24 -0.13 -1.72
N GLY A 177 13.99 0.30 -1.70
CA GLY A 177 12.88 -0.38 -2.38
C GLY A 177 13.07 -0.51 -3.89
N ILE A 178 13.53 0.54 -4.57
CA ILE A 178 13.89 0.49 -6.00
C ILE A 178 14.99 -0.55 -6.24
N GLY A 179 16.00 -0.60 -5.36
CA GLY A 179 17.03 -1.63 -5.37
C GLY A 179 16.45 -3.03 -5.24
N MET A 180 15.48 -3.24 -4.34
CA MET A 180 14.85 -4.54 -4.13
C MET A 180 13.98 -4.98 -5.31
N VAL A 181 13.25 -4.05 -5.94
CA VAL A 181 12.52 -4.32 -7.20
C VAL A 181 13.49 -4.75 -8.30
N SER A 182 14.64 -4.07 -8.40
CA SER A 182 15.68 -4.40 -9.38
C SER A 182 16.30 -5.78 -9.14
N LEU A 183 16.57 -6.13 -7.87
CA LEU A 183 17.05 -7.47 -7.50
C LEU A 183 16.01 -8.55 -7.78
N ALA A 184 14.73 -8.25 -7.53
CA ALA A 184 13.63 -9.15 -7.83
C ALA A 184 13.48 -9.43 -9.33
N TYR A 185 13.77 -8.44 -10.18
CA TYR A 185 13.78 -8.58 -11.64
C TYR A 185 14.94 -9.47 -12.13
N ARG A 186 16.06 -9.48 -11.40
CA ARG A 186 17.26 -10.28 -11.72
C ARG A 186 17.27 -11.66 -11.06
N ASP A 187 16.17 -12.07 -10.43
CA ASP A 187 16.04 -13.33 -9.68
C ASP A 187 17.18 -13.58 -8.67
N SER A 188 17.65 -12.52 -8.00
CA SER A 188 18.76 -12.62 -7.05
C SER A 188 18.39 -13.48 -5.83
N PRO A 189 19.33 -14.29 -5.29
CA PRO A 189 19.08 -15.09 -4.08
C PRO A 189 18.70 -14.23 -2.86
N TRP A 190 19.19 -12.98 -2.80
CA TRP A 190 18.96 -12.03 -1.72
C TRP A 190 17.57 -11.39 -1.72
N THR A 191 16.80 -11.54 -2.80
CA THR A 191 15.51 -10.89 -3.00
C THR A 191 14.55 -11.13 -1.82
N THR A 192 14.45 -12.36 -1.32
CA THR A 192 13.52 -12.71 -0.23
C THR A 192 13.79 -11.89 1.03
N TYR A 193 15.05 -11.83 1.47
CA TYR A 193 15.43 -11.09 2.68
C TYR A 193 15.35 -9.58 2.47
N GLY A 194 15.74 -9.12 1.28
CA GLY A 194 15.68 -7.71 0.91
C GLY A 194 14.25 -7.16 0.89
N LEU A 195 13.30 -7.90 0.31
CA LEU A 195 11.89 -7.55 0.32
C LEU A 195 11.30 -7.54 1.74
N ALA A 196 11.69 -8.52 2.58
CA ALA A 196 11.26 -8.56 3.97
C ALA A 196 11.77 -7.34 4.76
N ALA A 197 13.06 -7.03 4.65
CA ALA A 197 13.67 -5.87 5.30
C ALA A 197 13.02 -4.56 4.84
N TRP A 198 12.84 -4.38 3.52
CA TRP A 198 12.17 -3.22 2.99
C TRP A 198 10.71 -3.11 3.45
N GLY A 199 9.97 -4.21 3.46
CA GLY A 199 8.58 -4.25 3.93
C GLY A 199 8.43 -3.81 5.39
N ILE A 200 9.40 -4.13 6.25
CA ILE A 200 9.45 -3.66 7.65
C ILE A 200 9.76 -2.15 7.70
N LEU A 201 10.78 -1.71 6.96
CA LEU A 201 11.18 -0.29 6.92
C LEU A 201 10.06 0.63 6.39
N ALA A 202 9.29 0.14 5.42
CA ALA A 202 8.18 0.85 4.80
C ALA A 202 6.82 0.55 5.46
N PHE A 203 6.77 -0.05 6.65
CA PHE A 203 5.50 -0.36 7.32
C PHE A 203 4.68 0.91 7.60
N PRO A 204 3.34 0.90 7.42
CA PRO A 204 2.50 -0.21 6.93
C PRO A 204 2.43 -0.39 5.40
N LEU A 205 2.81 0.60 4.59
CA LEU A 205 2.78 0.51 3.12
C LEU A 205 3.58 -0.68 2.56
N GLY A 206 4.59 -1.17 3.28
CA GLY A 206 5.42 -2.32 2.91
C GLY A 206 4.77 -3.70 3.06
N ILE A 207 3.54 -3.81 3.60
CA ILE A 207 2.83 -5.10 3.77
C ILE A 207 2.76 -5.94 2.48
N PRO A 208 2.48 -5.38 1.28
CA PRO A 208 2.48 -6.16 0.04
C PRO A 208 3.84 -6.80 -0.25
N ALA A 209 4.96 -6.14 0.06
CA ALA A 209 6.30 -6.69 -0.14
C ALA A 209 6.62 -7.80 0.86
N LEU A 210 6.12 -7.69 2.10
CA LEU A 210 6.18 -8.81 3.07
C LEU A 210 5.43 -10.04 2.55
N CYS A 211 4.28 -9.83 1.88
CA CYS A 211 3.55 -10.91 1.24
C CYS A 211 4.35 -11.55 0.09
N ASP A 212 5.04 -10.75 -0.74
CA ASP A 212 5.91 -11.29 -1.79
C ASP A 212 7.09 -12.09 -1.20
N ALA A 213 7.75 -11.55 -0.16
CA ALA A 213 8.83 -12.24 0.54
C ALA A 213 8.36 -13.59 1.12
N TYR A 214 7.18 -13.63 1.75
CA TYR A 214 6.60 -14.85 2.31
C TYR A 214 6.29 -15.90 1.24
N ARG A 215 5.72 -15.49 0.09
CA ARG A 215 5.46 -16.39 -1.06
C ARG A 215 6.74 -16.98 -1.61
N ARG A 216 7.78 -16.16 -1.76
CA ARG A 216 9.10 -16.59 -2.24
C ARG A 216 9.77 -17.57 -1.25
N TYR A 217 9.63 -17.33 0.05
CA TYR A 217 10.18 -18.21 1.09
C TYR A 217 9.50 -19.59 1.09
N THR A 218 8.17 -19.63 1.03
CA THR A 218 7.40 -20.88 1.02
C THR A 218 7.65 -21.71 -0.24
N ALA A 219 7.75 -21.06 -1.40
CA ALA A 219 8.10 -21.74 -2.66
C ALA A 219 9.48 -22.41 -2.62
N LYS A 220 10.50 -21.72 -2.08
CA LYS A 220 11.86 -22.31 -1.92
C LYS A 220 11.84 -23.53 -1.01
N LYS A 221 11.11 -23.45 0.11
CA LYS A 221 11.00 -24.55 1.07
C LYS A 221 10.43 -25.83 0.44
N GLN A 222 9.43 -25.69 -0.44
CA GLN A 222 8.82 -26.83 -1.14
C GLN A 222 9.80 -27.53 -2.10
N THR A 223 10.66 -26.78 -2.81
CA THR A 223 11.67 -27.36 -3.72
C THR A 223 12.75 -28.15 -2.99
N THR A 224 13.03 -27.85 -1.71
CA THR A 224 14.07 -28.56 -0.94
C THR A 224 13.57 -29.86 -0.31
N THR A 225 12.26 -30.05 -0.20
CA THR A 225 11.62 -31.25 0.39
C THR A 225 11.26 -32.34 -0.61
N THR A 226 11.52 -32.13 -1.90
CA THR A 226 11.33 -33.08 -3.00
C THR A 226 12.65 -33.53 -3.56
#